data_AF-Q8DKL7-F1
#
_entry.id   AF-Q8DKL7-F1
#
_cell.length_a   1.000
_cell.length_b   1.000
_cell.length_c   1.000
_cell.angle_alpha   90.00
_cell.angle_beta   90.00
_cell.angle_gamma   90.00
#
_symmetry.space_group_name_H-M   'P 1'
#
loop_
_entity.id
_entity.type
_entity.pdbx_description
1 polymer ?
#
loop_
_entity_poly.entity_id
_entity_poly.type
_entity_poly.pdbx_seq_one_letter_code
_entity_poly.pdbx_strand_id
1 'polypeptide(L)'
;MLLQRQYSLPNCTLRVEGLSGPAGAQQLDIVTLCEWEIVGQNQRLKGGKEFLVALLNSVPAAAQTWLSGVKLRRSPQHPIQVEIQGFNQVSLHIPRKLLQTSAEENAEPPPEPLEVRLTWLQLADLVEALDQLCSDSQTLPTLRPTFHSLPRRAIAPAVPLRKQLMPLGIGAASLAVMAAIFFHLPVPERRPSREEALPPTPEAVTPSPAPTTPAVPNP
;
A
#
# COMPACT_ATOMS: atom_id res chain seq x y z
N MET A 1 33.70 18.57 11.47
CA MET A 1 33.05 19.57 12.36
C MET A 1 31.75 18.96 12.88
N LEU A 2 31.29 19.37 14.06
CA LEU A 2 29.96 18.99 14.55
C LEU A 2 28.92 19.90 13.90
N LEU A 3 27.90 19.31 13.31
CA LEU A 3 26.79 19.99 12.64
C LEU A 3 25.49 19.57 13.31
N GLN A 4 24.54 20.49 13.34
CA GLN A 4 23.21 20.27 13.87
C GLN A 4 22.17 20.80 12.89
N ARG A 5 21.11 20.01 12.68
CA ARG A 5 19.98 20.32 11.81
C ARG A 5 18.70 20.15 12.63
N GLN A 6 17.79 21.10 12.51
CA GLN A 6 16.55 21.13 13.28
C GLN A 6 15.37 21.40 12.37
N TYR A 7 14.35 20.56 12.49
CA TYR A 7 13.07 20.63 11.79
C TYR A 7 11.98 20.84 12.83
N SER A 8 11.39 22.03 12.86
CA SER A 8 10.44 22.43 13.91
C SER A 8 9.07 22.67 13.30
N LEU A 9 8.10 21.92 13.79
CA LEU A 9 6.70 21.96 13.41
C LEU A 9 5.83 22.20 14.65
N PRO A 10 4.54 22.55 14.50
CA PRO A 10 3.70 22.97 15.62
C PRO A 10 3.62 21.98 16.78
N ASN A 11 3.61 20.67 16.52
CA ASN A 11 3.48 19.64 17.55
C ASN A 11 4.74 18.76 17.72
N CYS A 12 5.79 19.00 16.96
CA CYS A 12 6.97 18.14 16.91
C CYS A 12 8.23 18.93 16.55
N THR A 13 9.34 18.66 17.24
CA THR A 13 10.67 19.11 16.82
C THR A 13 11.60 17.92 16.67
N LEU A 14 12.18 17.77 15.49
CA LEU A 14 13.19 16.76 15.16
C LEU A 14 14.55 17.43 15.02
N ARG A 15 15.53 16.96 15.77
CA ARG A 15 16.89 17.50 15.76
C ARG A 15 17.88 16.39 15.50
N VAL A 16 18.75 16.61 14.51
CA VAL A 16 19.78 15.65 14.12
C VAL A 16 21.13 16.32 14.23
N GLU A 17 22.00 15.69 15.00
CA GLU A 17 23.38 16.09 15.19
C GLU A 17 24.31 15.04 14.62
N GLY A 18 25.42 15.52 14.10
CA GLY A 18 26.33 14.66 13.39
C GLY A 18 27.64 15.32 13.02
N LEU A 19 28.47 14.54 12.35
CA LEU A 19 29.76 14.97 11.85
C LEU A 19 29.69 15.24 10.36
N SER A 20 30.39 16.30 9.95
CA SER A 20 30.65 16.57 8.54
C SER A 20 31.60 15.54 7.96
N GLY A 21 31.30 15.00 6.79
CA GLY A 21 32.25 14.14 6.08
C GLY A 21 33.33 14.93 5.35
N PRO A 22 34.25 14.22 4.67
CA PRO A 22 35.36 14.84 3.94
C PRO A 22 34.89 15.58 2.67
N ALA A 23 33.68 15.31 2.18
CA ALA A 23 33.15 15.85 0.93
C ALA A 23 32.65 17.30 1.04
N GLY A 24 32.35 17.80 2.24
CA GLY A 24 31.88 19.17 2.44
C GLY A 24 31.73 19.55 3.90
N ALA A 25 32.29 20.70 4.29
CA ALA A 25 32.30 21.17 5.68
C ALA A 25 30.90 21.46 6.27
N GLN A 26 29.88 21.65 5.41
CA GLN A 26 28.50 21.97 5.82
C GLN A 26 27.52 20.81 5.65
N GLN A 27 27.97 19.67 5.11
CA GLN A 27 27.15 18.49 4.87
C GLN A 27 27.25 17.53 6.05
N LEU A 28 26.13 17.12 6.62
CA LEU A 28 26.09 16.15 7.72
C LEU A 28 26.04 14.73 7.14
N ASP A 29 27.08 13.93 7.38
CA ASP A 29 27.21 12.57 6.81
C ASP A 29 27.04 11.45 7.85
N ILE A 30 27.41 11.70 9.11
CA ILE A 30 27.36 10.71 10.19
C ILE A 30 26.47 11.23 11.31
N VAL A 31 25.38 10.51 11.64
CA VAL A 31 24.51 10.83 12.78
C VAL A 31 25.14 10.38 14.08
N THR A 32 25.35 11.31 15.00
CA THR A 32 25.74 11.03 16.38
C THR A 32 24.54 10.98 17.31
N LEU A 33 23.56 11.86 17.08
CA LEU A 33 22.37 11.98 17.90
C LEU A 33 21.17 12.39 17.03
N CYS A 34 20.04 11.78 17.33
CA CYS A 34 18.72 12.12 16.84
C CYS A 34 17.84 12.34 18.07
N GLU A 35 17.35 13.56 18.23
CA GLU A 35 16.40 13.94 19.27
C GLU A 35 15.04 14.21 18.64
N TRP A 36 14.00 13.64 19.25
CA TRP A 36 12.61 13.90 18.89
C TRP A 36 11.86 14.39 20.13
N GLU A 37 11.33 15.60 20.02
CA GLU A 37 10.52 16.26 21.04
C GLU A 37 9.09 16.42 20.55
N ILE A 38 8.13 16.06 21.41
CA ILE A 38 6.70 16.08 21.10
C ILE A 38 6.02 17.08 22.03
N VAL A 39 5.23 17.99 21.47
CA VAL A 39 4.51 18.98 22.27
C VAL A 39 3.46 18.29 23.14
N GLY A 40 3.45 18.63 24.43
CA GLY A 40 2.55 18.05 25.42
C GLY A 40 3.04 16.73 26.04
N GLN A 41 4.23 16.24 25.67
CA GLN A 41 4.90 15.15 26.36
C GLN A 41 6.13 15.66 27.11
N ASN A 42 6.31 15.22 28.36
CA ASN A 42 7.45 15.66 29.18
C ASN A 42 8.77 14.94 28.85
N GLN A 43 8.76 14.05 27.86
CA GLN A 43 9.92 13.23 27.51
C GLN A 43 10.44 13.57 26.12
N ARG A 44 11.74 13.84 26.04
CA ARG A 44 12.49 13.95 24.78
C ARG A 44 13.12 12.60 24.46
N LEU A 45 12.84 12.08 23.28
CA LEU A 45 13.37 10.80 22.85
C LEU A 45 14.70 11.03 22.16
N LYS A 46 15.75 10.40 22.67
CA LYS A 46 17.10 10.52 22.15
C LYS A 46 17.56 9.17 21.62
N GLY A 47 18.18 9.14 20.46
CA GLY A 47 18.71 7.93 19.85
C GLY A 47 19.82 8.23 18.85
N GLY A 48 20.38 7.20 18.23
CA GLY A 48 21.40 7.36 17.18
C GLY A 48 20.83 7.25 15.76
N LYS A 49 21.70 6.91 14.81
CA LYS A 49 21.32 6.59 13.42
C LYS A 49 20.23 5.51 13.35
N GLU A 50 20.37 4.44 14.12
CA GLU A 50 19.41 3.31 14.12
C GLU A 50 18.00 3.76 14.52
N PHE A 51 17.90 4.71 15.45
CA PHE A 51 16.62 5.30 15.85
C PHE A 51 16.02 6.14 14.73
N LEU A 52 16.81 6.99 14.08
CA LEU A 52 16.36 7.78 12.93
C LEU A 52 15.88 6.89 11.77
N VAL A 53 16.65 5.84 11.42
CA VAL A 53 16.28 4.88 10.39
C VAL A 53 15.01 4.12 10.76
N ALA A 54 14.86 3.73 12.02
CA ALA A 54 13.65 3.10 12.52
C ALA A 54 12.42 4.01 12.39
N LEU A 55 12.54 5.30 12.72
CA LEU A 55 11.47 6.29 12.54
C LEU A 55 11.09 6.43 11.06
N LEU A 56 12.08 6.60 10.18
CA LEU A 56 11.87 6.76 8.74
C LEU A 56 11.18 5.57 8.08
N ASN A 57 11.40 4.36 8.59
CA ASN A 57 10.75 3.16 8.03
C ASN A 57 9.36 2.92 8.64
N SER A 58 9.17 3.17 9.95
CA SER A 58 7.92 2.81 10.63
C SER A 58 6.84 3.89 10.59
N VAL A 59 7.21 5.17 10.74
CA VAL A 59 6.25 6.27 10.87
C VAL A 59 5.48 6.53 9.56
N PRO A 60 6.12 6.62 8.38
CA PRO A 60 5.41 6.80 7.12
C PRO A 60 4.49 5.61 6.79
N ALA A 61 4.93 4.37 7.10
CA ALA A 61 4.09 3.18 6.94
C ALA A 61 2.83 3.24 7.81
N ALA A 62 2.94 3.75 9.04
CA ALA A 62 1.79 3.96 9.92
C ALA A 62 0.84 5.04 9.39
N ALA A 63 1.37 6.16 8.90
CA ALA A 63 0.57 7.20 8.28
C ALA A 63 -0.19 6.67 7.04
N GLN A 64 0.47 5.87 6.18
CA GLN A 64 -0.17 5.22 5.04
C GLN A 64 -1.28 4.24 5.47
N THR A 65 -1.06 3.48 6.55
CA THR A 65 -2.07 2.56 7.13
C THR A 65 -3.32 3.32 7.55
N TRP A 66 -3.14 4.46 8.22
CA TRP A 66 -4.25 5.31 8.68
C TRP A 66 -4.99 5.95 7.50
N LEU A 67 -4.26 6.58 6.57
CA LEU A 67 -4.84 7.25 5.40
C LEU A 67 -5.57 6.28 4.45
N SER A 68 -5.06 5.06 4.29
CA SER A 68 -5.67 4.05 3.42
C SER A 68 -6.82 3.28 4.10
N GLY A 69 -6.93 3.34 5.43
CA GLY A 69 -7.84 2.48 6.20
C GLY A 69 -7.47 0.99 6.16
N VAL A 70 -6.34 0.63 5.55
CA VAL A 70 -5.90 -0.75 5.38
C VAL A 70 -4.97 -1.12 6.51
N LYS A 71 -5.35 -2.12 7.31
CA LYS A 71 -4.48 -2.62 8.39
C LYS A 71 -3.24 -3.30 7.80
N LEU A 72 -2.07 -2.79 8.14
CA LEU A 72 -0.81 -3.49 7.89
C LEU A 72 -0.72 -4.72 8.80
N ARG A 73 -0.29 -5.83 8.22
CA ARG A 73 0.16 -6.99 8.99
C ARG A 73 1.40 -6.57 9.75
N ARG A 74 1.46 -6.83 11.07
CA ARG A 74 2.66 -6.59 11.88
C ARG A 74 3.85 -7.26 11.18
N SER A 75 4.79 -6.46 10.70
CA SER A 75 6.00 -6.95 10.07
C SER A 75 7.09 -7.03 11.14
N PRO A 76 7.70 -8.21 11.36
CA PRO A 76 8.81 -8.35 12.30
C PRO A 76 10.06 -7.56 11.87
N GLN A 77 10.07 -7.03 10.64
CA GLN A 77 11.20 -6.27 10.10
C GLN A 77 11.27 -4.82 10.60
N HIS A 78 10.15 -4.27 11.11
CA HIS A 78 10.12 -2.89 11.60
C HIS A 78 10.38 -2.89 13.11
N PRO A 79 11.46 -2.24 13.58
CA PRO A 79 11.81 -2.26 15.00
C PRO A 79 10.82 -1.44 15.83
N ILE A 80 10.29 -0.33 15.30
CA ILE A 80 9.22 0.43 15.94
C ILE A 80 7.89 -0.14 15.46
N GLN A 81 7.09 -0.64 16.39
CA GLN A 81 5.74 -1.13 16.10
C GLN A 81 4.74 0.01 16.25
N VAL A 82 3.77 0.09 15.34
CA VAL A 82 2.76 1.15 15.36
C VAL A 82 1.38 0.53 15.47
N GLU A 83 0.60 1.00 16.44
CA GLU A 83 -0.76 0.55 16.70
C GLU A 83 -1.72 1.72 16.64
N ILE A 84 -2.73 1.63 15.77
CA ILE A 84 -3.75 2.66 15.63
C ILE A 84 -4.83 2.39 16.68
N GLN A 85 -4.97 3.29 17.66
CA GLN A 85 -5.95 3.22 18.74
C GLN A 85 -7.14 4.16 18.42
N GLY A 86 -8.12 3.65 17.68
CA GLY A 86 -9.31 4.44 17.32
C GLY A 86 -9.07 5.49 16.23
N PHE A 87 -9.90 6.55 16.22
CA PHE A 87 -9.94 7.51 15.10
C PHE A 87 -8.84 8.58 15.13
N ASN A 88 -8.31 8.93 16.31
CA ASN A 88 -7.40 10.07 16.47
C ASN A 88 -6.19 9.78 17.38
N GLN A 89 -5.90 8.51 17.68
CA GLN A 89 -4.74 8.15 18.49
C GLN A 89 -3.93 7.04 17.84
N VAL A 90 -2.61 7.15 17.93
CA VAL A 90 -1.64 6.20 17.42
C VAL A 90 -0.59 5.98 18.51
N SER A 91 -0.36 4.73 18.88
CA SER A 91 0.71 4.34 19.80
C SER A 91 1.91 3.81 19.03
N LEU A 92 3.08 4.38 19.29
CA LEU A 92 4.37 3.86 18.83
C LEU A 92 5.00 3.08 19.98
N HIS A 93 5.36 1.83 19.74
CA HIS A 93 6.14 1.01 20.66
C HIS A 93 7.59 1.01 20.19
N ILE A 94 8.43 1.73 20.91
CA ILE A 94 9.84 1.97 20.58
C ILE A 94 10.71 1.07 21.46
N PRO A 95 11.50 0.15 20.89
CA PRO A 95 12.45 -0.64 21.66
C PRO A 95 13.47 0.27 22.36
N ARG A 96 13.61 0.14 23.69
CA ARG A 96 14.54 0.97 24.48
C ARG A 96 16.00 0.86 24.03
N LYS A 97 16.40 -0.24 23.40
CA LYS A 97 17.72 -0.42 22.77
C LYS A 97 18.05 0.60 21.67
N LEU A 98 17.04 1.24 21.08
CA LEU A 98 17.24 2.31 20.09
C LEU A 98 17.45 3.67 20.75
N LEU A 99 17.06 3.79 22.02
CA LEU A 99 17.11 5.04 22.77
C LEU A 99 18.40 5.12 23.57
N GLN A 100 18.98 6.32 23.61
CA GLN A 100 20.06 6.67 24.51
C GLN A 100 19.42 7.13 25.81
N THR A 101 19.54 6.33 26.87
CA THR A 101 19.14 6.78 28.21
C THR A 101 20.18 7.79 28.73
N SER A 102 19.75 8.88 29.36
CA SER A 102 20.67 9.76 30.06
C SER A 102 21.31 8.98 31.20
N ALA A 103 22.64 9.08 31.33
CA ALA A 103 23.48 8.34 32.28
C ALA A 103 23.11 8.45 33.77
N GLU A 104 22.03 9.14 34.14
CA GLU A 104 21.51 9.21 35.51
C GLU A 104 20.64 8.01 35.91
N GLU A 105 20.10 7.25 34.95
CA GLU A 105 19.42 5.98 35.24
C GLU A 105 20.39 4.81 35.07
N ASN A 106 21.21 4.58 36.10
CA ASN A 106 22.06 3.39 36.28
C ASN A 106 21.24 2.09 36.53
N ALA A 107 19.97 2.09 36.15
CA ALA A 107 19.09 0.94 36.25
C ALA A 107 19.08 0.22 34.91
N GLU A 108 19.19 -1.11 34.94
CA GLU A 108 18.96 -1.95 33.77
C GLU A 108 17.68 -1.47 33.07
N PRO A 109 17.72 -1.12 31.77
CA PRO A 109 16.52 -0.66 31.10
C PRO A 109 15.49 -1.80 31.20
N PRO A 110 14.28 -1.54 31.73
CA PRO A 110 13.25 -2.57 31.80
C PRO A 110 13.04 -3.14 30.38
N PRO A 111 12.75 -4.45 30.28
CA PRO A 111 12.73 -5.16 28.99
C PRO A 111 11.61 -4.68 28.05
N GLU A 112 10.71 -3.83 28.53
CA GLU A 112 9.50 -3.43 27.83
C GLU A 112 9.73 -2.22 26.89
N PRO A 113 9.19 -2.26 25.66
CA PRO A 113 9.28 -1.13 24.75
C PRO A 113 8.59 0.11 25.33
N LEU A 114 9.14 1.28 25.05
CA LEU A 114 8.53 2.56 25.41
C LEU A 114 7.30 2.80 24.52
N GLU A 115 6.12 2.94 25.13
CA GLU A 115 4.91 3.36 24.43
C GLU A 115 4.84 4.88 24.35
N VAL A 116 4.73 5.41 23.15
CA VAL A 116 4.56 6.84 22.87
C VAL A 116 3.22 7.04 22.19
N ARG A 117 2.31 7.76 22.85
CA ARG A 117 0.96 8.03 22.33
C ARG A 117 0.92 9.36 21.60
N LEU A 118 0.57 9.31 20.32
CA LEU A 118 0.45 10.46 19.46
C LEU A 118 -1.01 10.67 19.04
N THR A 119 -1.40 11.93 18.93
CA THR A 119 -2.57 12.31 18.13
C THR A 119 -2.26 12.20 16.64
N TRP A 120 -3.29 12.17 15.78
CA TRP A 120 -3.06 12.22 14.34
C TRP A 120 -2.30 13.48 13.91
N LEU A 121 -2.59 14.63 14.54
CA LEU A 121 -1.92 15.89 14.21
C LEU A 121 -0.42 15.84 14.54
N GLN A 122 -0.06 15.25 15.69
CA GLN A 122 1.33 15.00 16.07
C GLN A 122 2.02 14.01 15.11
N LEU A 123 1.31 12.97 14.67
CA LEU A 123 1.85 12.01 13.70
C LEU A 123 2.09 12.66 12.33
N ALA A 124 1.17 13.50 11.87
CA ALA A 124 1.29 14.23 10.60
C ALA A 124 2.49 15.19 10.64
N ASP A 125 2.67 15.94 11.72
CA ASP A 125 3.84 16.79 11.92
C ASP A 125 5.14 15.97 11.96
N LEU A 126 5.15 14.79 12.59
CA LEU A 126 6.33 13.91 12.56
C LEU A 126 6.66 13.43 11.15
N VAL A 127 5.66 13.04 10.36
CA VAL A 127 5.86 12.62 8.96
C VAL A 127 6.45 13.77 8.13
N GLU A 128 5.91 14.98 8.30
CA GLU A 128 6.39 16.18 7.61
C GLU A 128 7.83 16.53 8.03
N ALA A 129 8.18 16.44 9.32
CA ALA A 129 9.55 16.65 9.79
C ALA A 129 10.54 15.66 9.15
N LEU A 130 10.13 14.39 9.02
CA LEU A 130 10.93 13.36 8.38
C LEU A 130 11.06 13.60 6.87
N ASP A 131 10.01 14.06 6.21
CA ASP A 131 10.04 14.41 4.78
C ASP A 131 10.97 15.60 4.50
N GLN A 132 10.90 16.65 5.33
CA GLN A 132 11.81 17.79 5.27
C GLN A 132 13.27 17.37 5.47
N LEU A 133 13.52 16.44 6.41
CA LEU A 133 14.85 15.87 6.62
C LEU A 133 15.37 15.13 5.38
N CYS A 134 14.52 14.34 4.73
CA CYS A 134 14.91 13.60 3.53
C CYS A 134 15.04 14.50 2.29
N SER A 135 14.39 15.67 2.30
CA SER A 135 14.50 16.67 1.25
C SER A 135 15.72 17.59 1.41
N ASP A 136 16.34 17.64 2.59
CA ASP A 136 17.56 18.40 2.83
C ASP A 136 18.79 17.68 2.22
N SER A 137 19.17 18.10 1.01
CA SER A 137 20.36 17.59 0.31
C SER A 137 21.68 17.69 1.08
N GLN A 138 21.76 18.57 2.10
CA GLN A 138 22.96 18.72 2.94
C GLN A 138 22.92 17.84 4.21
N THR A 139 21.81 17.14 4.46
CA THR A 139 21.63 16.30 5.63
C THR A 139 21.46 14.84 5.23
N LEU A 140 22.50 14.05 5.46
CA LEU A 140 22.51 12.61 5.24
C LEU A 140 22.14 12.20 3.79
N PRO A 141 22.83 12.70 2.76
CA PRO A 141 22.47 12.40 1.36
C PRO A 141 22.62 10.91 0.99
N THR A 142 23.37 10.15 1.79
CA THR A 142 23.48 8.69 1.67
C THR A 142 22.29 7.95 2.28
N LEU A 143 21.55 8.60 3.19
CA LEU A 143 20.41 8.05 3.88
C LEU A 143 19.15 8.31 3.03
N ARG A 144 18.87 7.39 2.11
CA ARG A 144 17.65 7.41 1.33
C ARG A 144 16.59 6.55 2.00
N PRO A 145 15.48 7.12 2.49
CA PRO A 145 14.37 6.33 3.01
C PRO A 145 13.82 5.43 1.91
N THR A 146 13.65 4.14 2.20
CA THR A 146 12.99 3.21 1.29
C THR A 146 11.49 3.26 1.51
N PHE A 147 10.83 4.28 0.96
CA PHE A 147 9.38 4.34 0.91
C PHE A 147 8.87 3.31 -0.10
N HIS A 148 8.54 2.11 0.37
CA HIS A 148 7.93 1.09 -0.49
C HIS A 148 6.41 1.21 -0.48
N SER A 149 5.80 1.18 -1.67
CA SER A 149 4.37 0.94 -1.79
C SER A 149 4.00 -0.37 -1.08
N LEU A 150 2.96 -0.34 -0.25
CA LEU A 150 2.53 -1.49 0.54
C LEU A 150 2.21 -2.69 -0.37
N PRO A 151 2.98 -3.80 -0.30
CA PRO A 151 2.70 -4.94 -1.15
C PRO A 151 1.39 -5.59 -0.69
N ARG A 152 0.57 -6.10 -1.62
CA ARG A 152 -0.74 -6.72 -1.32
C ARG A 152 -0.69 -7.80 -0.21
N ARG A 153 0.44 -8.48 -0.05
CA ARG A 153 0.68 -9.48 1.01
C ARG A 153 0.88 -8.91 2.43
N ALA A 154 1.25 -7.65 2.54
CA ALA A 154 1.40 -6.94 3.82
C ALA A 154 0.07 -6.35 4.30
N ILE A 155 -0.95 -6.34 3.44
CA ILE A 155 -2.31 -5.93 3.78
C ILE A 155 -2.98 -7.09 4.52
N ALA A 156 -3.46 -6.83 5.74
CA ALA A 156 -4.33 -7.78 6.43
C ALA A 156 -5.63 -7.93 5.62
N PRO A 157 -6.12 -9.16 5.38
CA PRO A 157 -7.35 -9.36 4.61
C PRO A 157 -8.50 -8.60 5.29
N ALA A 158 -9.04 -7.60 4.59
CA ALA A 158 -10.11 -6.74 5.10
C ALA A 158 -11.40 -7.55 5.37
N VAL A 159 -11.57 -8.69 4.71
CA VAL A 159 -12.74 -9.55 4.81
C VAL A 159 -12.30 -10.99 5.13
N PRO A 160 -12.87 -11.65 6.15
CA PRO A 160 -12.57 -13.05 6.42
C PRO A 160 -12.96 -13.91 5.22
N LEU A 161 -12.13 -14.89 4.86
CA LEU A 161 -12.33 -15.81 3.72
C LEU A 161 -13.76 -16.38 3.65
N ARG A 162 -14.39 -16.67 4.80
CA ARG A 162 -15.77 -17.15 4.87
C ARG A 162 -16.80 -16.19 4.27
N LYS A 163 -16.61 -14.87 4.41
CA LYS A 163 -17.49 -13.85 3.82
C LYS A 163 -17.22 -13.65 2.33
N GLN A 164 -15.98 -13.88 1.86
CA GLN A 164 -15.64 -13.82 0.44
C GLN A 164 -16.24 -14.99 -0.36
N LEU A 165 -16.49 -16.13 0.29
CA LEU A 165 -17.08 -17.31 -0.34
C LEU A 165 -18.62 -17.28 -0.40
N MET A 166 -19.29 -16.34 0.28
CA MET A 166 -20.75 -16.21 0.22
C MET A 166 -21.31 -16.02 -1.20
N PRO A 167 -20.82 -15.08 -2.03
CA PRO A 167 -21.34 -14.91 -3.39
C PRO A 167 -21.10 -16.14 -4.27
N LEU A 168 -19.96 -16.84 -4.09
CA LEU A 168 -19.68 -18.07 -4.82
C LEU A 168 -20.64 -19.20 -4.40
N GLY A 169 -20.92 -19.33 -3.10
CA GLY A 169 -21.87 -20.32 -2.58
C GLY A 169 -23.30 -20.09 -3.09
N ILE A 170 -23.76 -18.84 -3.08
CA ILE A 170 -25.08 -18.46 -3.60
C ILE A 170 -25.16 -18.73 -5.11
N GLY A 171 -24.11 -18.38 -5.87
CA GLY A 171 -24.03 -18.65 -7.30
C GLY A 171 -24.07 -20.15 -7.63
N ALA A 172 -23.28 -20.96 -6.93
CA ALA A 172 -23.25 -22.41 -7.12
C ALA A 172 -24.58 -23.08 -6.76
N ALA A 173 -25.24 -22.64 -5.69
CA ALA A 173 -26.56 -23.14 -5.31
C ALA A 173 -27.62 -22.79 -6.37
N SER A 174 -27.61 -21.55 -6.88
CA SER A 174 -28.54 -21.14 -7.95
C SER A 174 -28.34 -21.94 -9.23
N LEU A 175 -27.08 -22.21 -9.62
CA LEU A 175 -26.76 -23.02 -10.79
C LEU A 175 -27.29 -24.46 -10.61
N ALA A 176 -27.08 -25.06 -9.44
CA ALA A 176 -27.54 -26.42 -9.15
C ALA A 176 -29.07 -26.53 -9.21
N VAL A 177 -29.79 -25.55 -8.67
CA VAL A 177 -31.26 -25.48 -8.74
C VAL A 177 -31.73 -25.38 -10.19
N MET A 178 -31.14 -24.49 -11.00
CA MET A 178 -31.51 -24.35 -12.41
C MET A 178 -31.20 -25.61 -13.21
N ALA A 179 -30.06 -26.26 -12.97
CA ALA A 179 -29.71 -27.52 -13.61
C ALA A 179 -30.71 -28.63 -13.28
N ALA A 180 -31.15 -28.73 -12.03
CA ALA A 180 -32.19 -29.67 -11.63
C ALA A 180 -33.53 -29.39 -12.32
N ILE A 181 -33.93 -28.12 -12.44
CA ILE A 181 -35.14 -27.73 -13.17
C ILE A 181 -35.03 -28.10 -14.65
N PHE A 182 -33.91 -27.77 -15.31
CA PHE A 182 -33.69 -28.10 -16.71
C PHE A 182 -33.61 -29.60 -16.97
N PHE A 183 -33.07 -30.39 -16.04
CA PHE A 183 -33.03 -31.84 -16.15
C PHE A 183 -34.44 -32.46 -16.12
N HIS A 184 -35.37 -31.87 -15.38
CA HIS A 184 -36.76 -32.31 -15.33
C HIS A 184 -37.66 -31.72 -16.43
N LEU A 185 -37.16 -30.76 -17.21
CA LEU A 185 -37.93 -30.18 -18.30
C LEU A 185 -37.88 -31.11 -19.52
N PRO A 186 -39.02 -31.46 -20.13
CA PRO A 186 -39.04 -32.31 -21.32
C PRO A 186 -38.28 -31.64 -22.47
N VAL A 187 -37.49 -32.43 -23.20
CA VAL A 187 -36.76 -31.95 -24.38
C VAL A 187 -37.78 -31.46 -25.41
N PRO A 188 -37.75 -30.18 -25.82
CA PRO A 188 -38.72 -29.67 -26.78
C PRO A 188 -38.49 -30.32 -28.14
N GLU A 189 -39.58 -30.83 -28.73
CA GLU A 189 -39.55 -31.38 -30.08
C GLU A 189 -39.23 -30.27 -31.09
N ARG A 190 -38.19 -30.49 -31.92
CA ARG A 190 -37.93 -29.64 -33.07
C ARG A 190 -39.05 -29.82 -34.08
N ARG A 191 -39.90 -28.81 -34.24
CA ARG A 191 -40.78 -28.74 -35.41
C ARG A 191 -39.88 -28.56 -36.64
N PRO A 192 -39.99 -29.41 -37.67
CA PRO A 192 -39.32 -29.13 -38.93
C PRO A 192 -39.80 -27.76 -39.42
N SER A 193 -38.87 -26.91 -39.81
CA SER A 193 -39.19 -25.68 -40.54
C SER A 193 -40.11 -26.08 -41.68
N ARG A 194 -41.29 -25.46 -41.77
CA ARG A 194 -42.17 -25.61 -42.91
C ARG A 194 -41.33 -25.24 -44.13
N GLU A 195 -40.99 -26.25 -44.90
CA GLU A 195 -40.34 -26.06 -46.20
C GLU A 195 -41.29 -25.15 -46.98
N GLU A 196 -40.81 -23.92 -47.21
CA GLU A 196 -41.44 -22.95 -48.08
C GLU A 196 -41.78 -23.72 -49.36
N ALA A 197 -43.07 -23.87 -49.66
CA ALA A 197 -43.49 -24.55 -50.88
C ALA A 197 -42.88 -23.80 -52.05
N LEU A 198 -41.82 -24.37 -52.66
CA LEU A 198 -41.28 -23.84 -53.89
C LEU A 198 -42.43 -23.84 -54.92
N PRO A 199 -42.71 -22.69 -55.58
CA PRO A 199 -43.70 -22.66 -56.64
C PRO A 199 -43.26 -23.57 -57.81
N PRO A 200 -44.22 -24.16 -58.53
CA PRO A 200 -43.93 -25.15 -59.56
C PRO A 200 -43.03 -24.58 -60.65
N THR A 201 -42.01 -25.37 -60.99
CA THR A 201 -41.08 -25.20 -62.11
C THR A 201 -41.84 -24.92 -63.41
N PRO A 202 -41.56 -23.81 -64.12
CA PRO A 202 -42.06 -23.61 -65.48
C PRO A 202 -41.39 -24.60 -66.45
N GLU A 203 -42.21 -25.17 -67.31
CA GLU A 203 -41.86 -26.12 -68.36
C GLU A 203 -40.71 -25.64 -69.25
N ALA A 204 -39.89 -26.61 -69.66
CA ALA A 204 -38.80 -26.43 -70.60
C ALA A 204 -39.32 -25.97 -71.97
N VAL A 205 -38.83 -24.82 -72.44
CA VAL A 205 -38.82 -24.45 -73.86
C VAL A 205 -37.36 -24.30 -74.29
N THR A 206 -36.92 -25.22 -75.15
CA THR A 206 -35.66 -25.18 -75.91
C THR A 206 -35.80 -24.22 -77.12
N PRO A 207 -34.76 -23.89 -77.90
CA PRO A 207 -33.41 -23.35 -77.63
C PRO A 207 -33.17 -22.01 -78.39
N SER A 208 -32.14 -21.22 -78.03
CA SER A 208 -31.28 -20.51 -79.02
C SER A 208 -30.13 -19.71 -78.41
N PRO A 209 -29.05 -19.46 -79.17
CA PRO A 209 -27.71 -19.30 -78.65
C PRO A 209 -27.39 -17.87 -78.21
N ALA A 210 -26.52 -17.76 -77.21
CA ALA A 210 -25.98 -16.50 -76.73
C ALA A 210 -25.04 -15.87 -77.78
N PRO A 211 -25.13 -14.56 -78.03
CA PRO A 211 -24.06 -13.84 -78.69
C PRO A 211 -22.95 -13.53 -77.67
N THR A 212 -21.78 -14.11 -77.93
CA THR A 212 -20.49 -13.79 -77.34
C THR A 212 -20.20 -12.29 -77.49
N THR A 213 -19.82 -11.60 -76.42
CA THR A 213 -19.03 -10.36 -76.55
C THR A 213 -18.06 -10.23 -75.36
N PRO A 214 -16.80 -9.84 -75.61
CA PRO A 214 -15.64 -10.28 -74.85
C PRO A 214 -15.23 -9.35 -73.71
N ALA A 215 -14.50 -9.94 -72.76
CA ALA A 215 -13.69 -9.21 -71.79
C ALA A 215 -12.64 -8.35 -72.50
N VAL A 216 -12.60 -7.07 -72.16
CA VAL A 216 -11.49 -6.17 -72.52
C VAL A 216 -10.70 -5.88 -71.24
N PRO A 217 -9.35 -6.03 -71.25
CA PRO A 217 -8.51 -5.81 -70.09
C PRO A 217 -8.08 -4.34 -69.94
N ASN A 218 -7.69 -3.98 -68.71
CA ASN A 218 -7.15 -2.69 -68.25
C ASN A 218 -6.06 -2.09 -69.16
N PRO A 219 -5.81 -0.76 -69.17
CA PRO A 219 -5.53 0.07 -67.98
C PRO A 219 -6.61 1.04 -67.51
#